data_AF-A0A366WAZ7-F1
#
_entry.id   AF-A0A366WAZ7-F1
#
_cell.length_a   1.000
_cell.length_b   1.000
_cell.length_c   1.000
_cell.angle_alpha   90.00
_cell.angle_beta   90.00
_cell.angle_gamma   90.00
#
_symmetry.space_group_name_H-M   'P 1'
#
loop_
_entity.id
_entity.type
_entity.pdbx_description
1 polymer ?
#
loop_
_entity_poly.entity_id
_entity_poly.type
_entity_poly.pdbx_seq_one_letter_code
_entity_poly.pdbx_strand_id
1 'polypeptide(L)'
;MYKFILSLTAFVASTCGAVADTMQDPLLPANTDAFICNQNSNHTRLLRSGNDSGPLVKAEMPNNLPVRISYGFIDDEGQAHYSVVIDNSIDDTLAYGMVHHTVVEATCDLAAVRNPLLAPLADRLAADNPTLDAYDIESINAAFDGEKLNLRSVHGIRDLSALRDEPLTHLDLSYTDVVDVRPLSGMTSLISLSLYQTGVSDLSPLSQLTGLRTLTLYGTNVTSLHAIAALTNLQELYLTDSQVSDISSIAGFTQLKYLSLSRTIVSDYSPLSGLKNLRYLRVDYNDNFDISFAAELTSLETFSMSRQSTPETARVVGITDISALRALTKLRQLELSNQSVNDISVLQNMPDLEVLSLSGNRISDITALSQMNALTRLTLGHNAVSDISPLANLTSLETLGLGGNPVSDIFPLARLTSLKWLFLDDTPIEDFTPLSNHENLVQLIVSDTEFRDLSIVSDLPNLSRLTMVDTPDQDIVAINRLIEEGMHVSH
;
A
#
# COMPACT_ATOMS: atom_id res chain seq x y z
N MET A 1 38.06 26.97 18.21
CA MET A 1 39.23 27.67 18.77
C MET A 1 40.33 26.62 18.96
N TYR A 2 41.46 26.77 18.26
CA TYR A 2 42.71 25.97 18.32
C TYR A 2 42.64 24.48 17.85
N LYS A 3 43.57 23.95 17.03
CA LYS A 3 44.72 24.51 16.27
C LYS A 3 45.23 23.45 15.27
N PHE A 4 45.60 23.91 14.09
CA PHE A 4 46.50 23.27 13.12
C PHE A 4 47.93 23.07 13.69
N ILE A 5 48.68 22.08 13.15
CA ILE A 5 50.11 22.07 12.78
C ILE A 5 50.40 20.69 12.12
N LEU A 6 51.27 20.44 11.13
CA LEU A 6 51.85 21.10 9.95
C LEU A 6 53.02 20.20 9.47
N SER A 7 53.14 19.91 8.16
CA SER A 7 54.40 19.61 7.40
C SER A 7 54.00 19.21 5.96
N LEU A 8 53.97 20.08 4.92
CA LEU A 8 55.06 20.58 4.03
C LEU A 8 56.07 19.51 3.57
N THR A 9 56.53 19.35 2.31
CA THR A 9 56.29 19.90 0.95
C THR A 9 57.25 19.20 -0.02
N ALA A 10 56.88 18.94 -1.28
CA ALA A 10 57.65 19.34 -2.49
C ALA A 10 56.95 18.94 -3.81
N PHE A 11 56.90 19.91 -4.71
CA PHE A 11 56.43 19.94 -6.11
C PHE A 11 57.07 18.88 -7.04
N VAL A 12 56.33 18.39 -8.06
CA VAL A 12 56.47 18.73 -9.50
C VAL A 12 55.15 18.40 -10.24
N ALA A 13 54.69 19.33 -11.07
CA ALA A 13 53.54 19.20 -11.97
C ALA A 13 53.83 18.28 -13.17
N SER A 14 52.85 17.46 -13.58
CA SER A 14 52.61 17.21 -15.01
C SER A 14 51.21 16.68 -15.27
N THR A 15 50.48 17.49 -16.03
CA THR A 15 49.41 17.13 -16.98
C THR A 15 48.14 16.47 -16.42
N CYS A 16 47.16 17.35 -16.22
CA CYS A 16 45.75 17.11 -16.49
C CYS A 16 45.59 16.32 -17.80
N GLY A 17 45.16 15.07 -17.68
CA GLY A 17 44.63 14.26 -18.77
C GLY A 17 43.18 13.94 -18.40
N ALA A 18 42.24 14.54 -19.11
CA ALA A 18 40.83 14.25 -18.97
C ALA A 18 40.55 12.78 -19.30
N VAL A 19 39.87 12.08 -18.40
CA VAL A 19 38.97 10.95 -18.68
C VAL A 19 37.71 11.27 -17.86
N ALA A 20 36.82 12.07 -18.43
CA ALA A 20 35.60 11.65 -19.11
C ALA A 20 34.47 11.29 -18.14
N ASP A 21 33.34 11.96 -18.36
CA ASP A 21 32.02 11.63 -17.85
C ASP A 21 31.73 10.13 -17.88
N THR A 22 30.76 9.75 -17.03
CA THR A 22 30.18 8.41 -16.80
C THR A 22 30.86 7.58 -15.70
N MET A 23 30.56 7.89 -14.44
CA MET A 23 30.40 6.80 -13.44
C MET A 23 29.00 6.21 -13.66
N GLN A 24 28.85 5.45 -14.74
CA GLN A 24 27.75 4.53 -14.93
C GLN A 24 28.05 3.28 -14.12
N ASP A 25 27.10 2.96 -13.23
CA ASP A 25 26.76 1.63 -12.74
C ASP A 25 27.89 0.75 -12.13
N PRO A 26 27.80 0.40 -10.83
CA PRO A 26 28.77 -0.46 -10.18
C PRO A 26 28.68 -1.91 -10.70
N LEU A 27 29.54 -2.27 -11.66
CA LEU A 27 29.66 -3.65 -12.16
C LEU A 27 30.44 -4.51 -11.15
N LEU A 28 29.76 -5.20 -10.22
CA LEU A 28 30.38 -6.35 -9.54
C LEU A 28 30.50 -7.53 -10.53
N PRO A 29 31.55 -8.36 -10.41
CA PRO A 29 31.64 -9.62 -11.15
C PRO A 29 30.41 -10.52 -10.94
N ALA A 30 30.09 -11.37 -11.93
CA ALA A 30 29.09 -12.40 -11.76
C ALA A 30 29.52 -13.41 -10.66
N ASN A 31 28.56 -13.88 -9.85
CA ASN A 31 28.77 -14.77 -8.69
C ASN A 31 29.58 -14.17 -7.53
N THR A 32 29.58 -12.85 -7.37
CA THR A 32 30.13 -12.21 -6.17
C THR A 32 29.13 -12.30 -5.02
N ASP A 33 29.47 -13.08 -3.99
CA ASP A 33 28.85 -12.96 -2.67
C ASP A 33 29.27 -11.61 -2.07
N ALA A 34 28.30 -10.82 -1.63
CA ALA A 34 28.56 -9.57 -0.91
C ALA A 34 27.96 -9.63 0.50
N PHE A 35 28.70 -9.09 1.47
CA PHE A 35 28.29 -9.07 2.87
C PHE A 35 28.15 -7.62 3.33
N ILE A 36 27.00 -7.26 3.92
CA ILE A 36 26.81 -5.94 4.54
C ILE A 36 27.00 -6.08 6.06
N CYS A 37 27.68 -5.11 6.65
CA CYS A 37 27.79 -4.92 8.11
C CYS A 37 27.22 -3.53 8.49
N ASN A 38 26.60 -3.41 9.66
CA ASN A 38 26.34 -2.13 10.33
C ASN A 38 26.63 -2.25 11.83
N GLN A 39 26.45 -1.17 12.61
CA GLN A 39 26.71 -1.20 14.07
C GLN A 39 25.86 -2.22 14.85
N ASN A 40 24.82 -2.78 14.23
CA ASN A 40 23.84 -3.68 14.82
C ASN A 40 23.78 -5.07 14.16
N SER A 41 24.49 -5.31 13.05
CA SER A 41 24.48 -6.57 12.29
C SER A 41 25.81 -6.75 11.59
N ASN A 42 26.54 -7.81 11.93
CA ASN A 42 27.88 -8.03 11.40
C ASN A 42 27.90 -8.80 10.08
N HIS A 43 26.86 -9.55 9.70
CA HIS A 43 26.87 -10.30 8.44
C HIS A 43 25.46 -10.38 7.86
N THR A 44 25.21 -9.67 6.76
CA THR A 44 24.02 -9.92 5.92
C THR A 44 24.49 -10.31 4.53
N ARG A 45 24.26 -11.58 4.15
CA ARG A 45 24.66 -12.12 2.85
C ARG A 45 23.70 -11.64 1.76
N LEU A 46 24.23 -10.99 0.74
CA LEU A 46 23.50 -10.57 -0.43
C LEU A 46 23.52 -11.68 -1.49
N LEU A 47 22.35 -12.13 -1.91
CA LEU A 47 22.20 -13.10 -2.98
C LEU A 47 21.83 -12.36 -4.28
N ARG A 48 22.55 -12.64 -5.38
CA ARG A 48 22.19 -12.17 -6.72
C ARG A 48 21.15 -13.12 -7.31
N SER A 49 19.96 -12.59 -7.61
CA SER A 49 18.92 -13.31 -8.35
C SER A 49 19.21 -13.27 -9.87
N GLY A 50 19.48 -14.44 -10.46
CA GLY A 50 19.33 -14.66 -11.92
C GLY A 50 20.43 -14.18 -12.88
N ASN A 51 20.38 -14.73 -14.10
CA ASN A 51 21.32 -14.56 -15.23
C ASN A 51 21.28 -13.18 -15.92
N ASP A 52 20.94 -12.10 -15.22
CA ASP A 52 20.94 -10.77 -15.82
C ASP A 52 22.37 -10.25 -15.94
N SER A 53 22.85 -10.05 -17.17
CA SER A 53 24.18 -9.50 -17.47
C SER A 53 24.26 -7.97 -17.33
N GLY A 54 23.36 -7.38 -16.54
CA GLY A 54 23.37 -5.97 -16.18
C GLY A 54 24.13 -5.68 -14.89
N PRO A 55 24.46 -4.41 -14.62
CA PRO A 55 24.97 -3.95 -13.33
C PRO A 55 23.95 -4.22 -12.20
N LEU A 56 24.42 -4.38 -10.96
CA LEU A 56 23.55 -4.78 -9.85
C LEU A 56 22.57 -3.66 -9.50
N VAL A 57 21.36 -3.77 -10.05
CA VAL A 57 20.26 -2.89 -9.66
C VAL A 57 19.47 -3.47 -8.47
N LYS A 58 19.68 -4.74 -8.10
CA LYS A 58 18.93 -5.37 -7.01
C LYS A 58 19.76 -6.46 -6.31
N ALA A 59 20.08 -6.24 -5.05
CA ALA A 59 20.50 -7.29 -4.15
C ALA A 59 19.37 -7.54 -3.15
N GLU A 60 19.24 -8.76 -2.66
CA GLU A 60 18.21 -9.12 -1.69
C GLU A 60 18.92 -9.57 -0.42
N MET A 61 18.53 -8.99 0.72
CA MET A 61 18.91 -9.55 2.02
C MET A 61 18.31 -10.96 2.15
N PRO A 62 18.82 -11.83 3.05
CA PRO A 62 18.34 -13.21 3.20
C PRO A 62 16.83 -13.36 3.48
N ASN A 63 16.17 -12.28 3.90
CA ASN A 63 14.72 -12.17 4.09
C ASN A 63 13.98 -11.53 2.89
N ASN A 64 14.58 -11.52 1.70
CA ASN A 64 14.06 -10.93 0.46
C ASN A 64 13.75 -9.43 0.54
N LEU A 65 14.30 -8.69 1.52
CA LEU A 65 14.21 -7.23 1.51
C LEU A 65 15.09 -6.69 0.38
N PRO A 66 14.52 -5.91 -0.55
CA PRO A 66 15.28 -5.32 -1.64
C PRO A 66 16.27 -4.29 -1.09
N VAL A 67 17.53 -4.45 -1.45
CA VAL A 67 18.57 -3.45 -1.27
C VAL A 67 19.07 -2.97 -2.62
N ARG A 68 19.40 -1.68 -2.68
CA ARG A 68 19.99 -1.04 -3.86
C ARG A 68 21.34 -0.44 -3.50
N ILE A 69 22.28 -0.49 -4.43
CA ILE A 69 23.55 0.21 -4.30
C ILE A 69 23.30 1.67 -4.69
N SER A 70 23.51 2.61 -3.77
CA SER A 70 23.19 4.03 -3.98
C SER A 70 24.35 4.85 -4.52
N TYR A 71 25.59 4.43 -4.24
CA TYR A 71 26.79 5.16 -4.62
C TYR A 71 28.00 4.21 -4.66
N GLY A 72 28.93 4.42 -5.59
CA GLY A 72 30.22 3.74 -5.58
C GLY A 72 31.33 4.55 -6.23
N PHE A 73 32.56 4.38 -5.76
CA PHE A 73 33.75 5.03 -6.31
C PHE A 73 34.96 4.10 -6.23
N ILE A 74 35.98 4.35 -7.05
CA ILE A 74 37.27 3.65 -6.98
C ILE A 74 38.30 4.63 -6.41
N ASP A 75 39.06 4.22 -5.41
CA ASP A 75 40.12 5.07 -4.85
C ASP A 75 41.42 5.03 -5.66
N ASP A 76 42.39 5.86 -5.28
CA ASP A 76 43.67 6.01 -5.98
C ASP A 76 44.53 4.72 -5.95
N GLU A 77 44.17 3.74 -5.11
CA GLU A 77 44.82 2.43 -4.99
C GLU A 77 44.12 1.36 -5.85
N GLY A 78 43.04 1.73 -6.55
CA GLY A 78 42.26 0.84 -7.40
C GLY A 78 41.23 0.00 -6.64
N GLN A 79 40.92 0.33 -5.38
CA GLN A 79 39.90 -0.34 -4.57
C GLN A 79 38.53 0.24 -4.88
N ALA A 80 37.52 -0.61 -5.06
CA ALA A 80 36.14 -0.18 -5.24
C ALA A 80 35.39 -0.07 -3.90
N HIS A 81 34.72 1.06 -3.69
CA HIS A 81 33.91 1.41 -2.53
C HIS A 81 32.45 1.53 -2.93
N TYR A 82 31.51 1.05 -2.09
CA TYR A 82 30.07 1.10 -2.36
C TYR A 82 29.24 1.49 -1.11
N SER A 83 28.07 2.09 -1.33
CA SER A 83 27.03 2.41 -0.35
C SER A 83 25.75 1.64 -0.68
N VAL A 84 25.08 1.07 0.33
CA VAL A 84 23.86 0.26 0.14
C VAL A 84 22.69 0.89 0.89
N VAL A 85 21.51 0.86 0.29
CA VAL A 85 20.26 1.38 0.85
C VAL A 85 19.19 0.28 0.81
N ILE A 86 18.43 0.11 1.90
CA ILE A 86 17.25 -0.77 1.93
C ILE A 86 16.07 -0.01 1.33
N ASP A 87 15.39 -0.58 0.33
CA ASP A 87 14.17 0.01 -0.19
C ASP A 87 13.02 -0.19 0.82
N ASN A 88 12.30 0.89 1.14
CA ASN A 88 11.18 1.01 2.10
C ASN A 88 11.49 1.25 3.59
N SER A 89 12.69 1.72 3.98
CA SER A 89 12.88 2.38 5.28
C SER A 89 12.86 3.91 5.13
N ILE A 90 12.25 4.62 6.09
CA ILE A 90 12.10 6.08 6.05
C ILE A 90 13.38 6.79 6.53
N ASP A 91 14.30 6.06 7.17
CA ASP A 91 15.62 6.55 7.57
C ASP A 91 16.66 5.39 7.48
N ASP A 92 17.93 5.80 7.34
CA ASP A 92 19.18 5.03 7.40
C ASP A 92 19.80 4.49 6.08
N THR A 93 20.90 5.14 5.70
CA THR A 93 21.93 4.64 4.77
C THR A 93 22.75 3.57 5.48
N LEU A 94 22.92 2.38 4.89
CA LEU A 94 23.88 1.39 5.41
C LEU A 94 25.28 1.76 4.92
N ALA A 95 26.25 1.73 5.84
CA ALA A 95 27.60 2.28 5.69
C ALA A 95 28.46 1.69 4.55
N TYR A 96 29.62 2.33 4.34
CA TYR A 96 30.64 2.09 3.30
C TYR A 96 31.35 0.71 3.43
N GLY A 97 31.65 0.05 2.30
CA GLY A 97 32.45 -1.20 2.24
C GLY A 97 33.46 -1.23 1.09
N MET A 98 34.48 -2.12 1.18
CA MET A 98 35.57 -2.32 0.20
C MET A 98 35.45 -3.67 -0.53
N VAL A 99 35.93 -3.77 -1.79
CA VAL A 99 35.96 -5.03 -2.56
C VAL A 99 37.38 -5.52 -2.81
N HIS A 100 37.70 -6.72 -2.31
CA HIS A 100 38.94 -7.44 -2.60
C HIS A 100 38.66 -8.75 -3.37
N HIS A 101 38.91 -8.77 -4.69
CA HIS A 101 38.69 -9.92 -5.61
C HIS A 101 37.20 -10.22 -5.92
N THR A 102 36.89 -11.43 -6.44
CA THR A 102 35.52 -11.87 -6.77
C THR A 102 34.61 -12.06 -5.55
N VAL A 103 35.07 -11.68 -4.36
CA VAL A 103 34.35 -11.72 -3.08
C VAL A 103 34.41 -10.32 -2.49
N VAL A 104 33.29 -9.77 -2.05
CA VAL A 104 33.31 -8.55 -1.23
C VAL A 104 33.62 -8.97 0.20
N GLU A 105 34.90 -8.93 0.58
CA GLU A 105 35.29 -9.03 1.99
C GLU A 105 35.11 -7.66 2.65
N ALA A 106 33.97 -7.48 3.32
CA ALA A 106 33.85 -6.40 4.27
C ALA A 106 34.84 -6.70 5.42
N THR A 107 35.94 -5.95 5.50
CA THR A 107 36.81 -5.97 6.68
C THR A 107 36.07 -5.29 7.82
N CYS A 108 35.20 -6.05 8.48
CA CYS A 108 34.43 -5.61 9.62
C CYS A 108 35.28 -5.82 10.88
N ASP A 109 36.15 -4.85 11.15
CA ASP A 109 36.91 -4.78 12.42
C ASP A 109 36.02 -4.23 13.58
N LEU A 110 34.72 -4.55 13.53
CA LEU A 110 33.75 -4.32 14.59
C LEU A 110 33.53 -5.66 15.29
N ALA A 111 34.03 -5.80 16.52
CA ALA A 111 33.72 -6.97 17.34
C ALA A 111 32.20 -7.17 17.39
N ALA A 112 31.71 -8.32 16.93
CA ALA A 112 30.28 -8.65 16.90
C ALA A 112 29.70 -8.66 18.32
N VAL A 113 29.16 -7.54 18.77
CA VAL A 113 28.36 -7.51 19.99
C VAL A 113 26.93 -7.84 19.58
N ARG A 114 26.63 -9.15 19.53
CA ARG A 114 25.26 -9.63 19.34
C ARG A 114 24.36 -9.08 20.45
N ASN A 115 23.11 -8.72 20.12
CA ASN A 115 22.16 -8.22 21.11
C ASN A 115 21.96 -9.31 22.19
N PRO A 116 22.26 -9.04 23.47
CA PRO A 116 22.28 -10.08 24.50
C PRO A 116 20.88 -10.65 24.83
N LEU A 117 19.82 -9.91 24.51
CA LEU A 117 18.43 -10.38 24.65
C LEU A 117 18.01 -11.23 23.44
N LEU A 118 18.40 -10.82 22.24
CA LEU A 118 17.97 -11.49 21.01
C LEU A 118 18.82 -12.71 20.65
N ALA A 119 20.14 -12.64 20.83
CA ALA A 119 21.07 -13.67 20.38
C ALA A 119 20.69 -15.09 20.85
N PRO A 120 20.34 -15.31 22.14
CA PRO A 120 19.93 -16.64 22.59
C PRO A 120 18.60 -17.10 21.97
N LEU A 121 17.70 -16.18 21.63
CA LEU A 121 16.42 -16.49 20.98
C LEU A 121 16.63 -16.80 19.50
N ALA A 122 17.44 -16.00 18.80
CA ALA A 122 17.80 -16.19 17.41
C ALA A 122 18.52 -17.52 17.19
N ASP A 123 19.46 -17.90 18.07
CA ASP A 123 20.15 -19.19 18.02
C ASP A 123 19.17 -20.37 18.16
N ARG A 124 18.18 -20.27 19.05
CA ARG A 124 17.17 -21.33 19.22
C ARG A 124 16.22 -21.39 18.03
N LEU A 125 15.78 -20.24 17.51
CA LEU A 125 14.94 -20.19 16.31
C LEU A 125 15.64 -20.80 15.10
N ALA A 126 16.93 -20.50 14.89
CA ALA A 126 17.73 -21.10 13.83
C ALA A 126 17.96 -22.61 14.06
N ALA A 127 18.12 -23.05 15.31
CA ALA A 127 18.23 -24.46 15.64
C ALA A 127 16.93 -25.24 15.33
N ASP A 128 15.77 -24.64 15.60
CA ASP A 128 14.45 -25.22 15.29
C ASP A 128 14.13 -25.14 13.78
N ASN A 129 14.76 -24.23 13.04
CA ASN A 129 14.54 -24.00 11.60
C ASN A 129 15.88 -24.03 10.83
N PRO A 130 16.43 -25.23 10.50
CA PRO A 130 17.82 -25.40 10.06
C PRO A 130 18.21 -24.71 8.74
N THR A 131 17.26 -24.14 8.00
CA THR A 131 17.54 -23.35 6.79
C THR A 131 17.82 -21.88 7.09
N LEU A 132 17.69 -21.45 8.34
CA LEU A 132 17.90 -20.08 8.79
C LEU A 132 19.28 -19.89 9.41
N ASP A 133 19.84 -18.70 9.24
CA ASP A 133 20.93 -18.21 10.05
C ASP A 133 20.38 -17.32 11.18
N ALA A 134 20.91 -17.49 12.40
CA ALA A 134 20.56 -16.62 13.54
C ALA A 134 20.91 -15.15 13.25
N TYR A 135 21.96 -14.88 12.47
CA TYR A 135 22.32 -13.53 12.06
C TYR A 135 21.25 -12.85 11.20
N ASP A 136 20.49 -13.61 10.40
CA ASP A 136 19.41 -13.05 9.58
C ASP A 136 18.28 -12.53 10.49
N ILE A 137 17.94 -13.28 11.53
CA ILE A 137 16.94 -12.90 12.54
C ILE A 137 17.40 -11.65 13.31
N GLU A 138 18.67 -11.61 13.69
CA GLU A 138 19.27 -10.46 14.38
C GLU A 138 19.29 -9.19 13.53
N SER A 139 19.61 -9.32 12.25
CA SER A 139 19.73 -8.17 11.34
C SER A 139 18.42 -7.37 11.21
N ILE A 140 17.28 -8.06 11.27
CA ILE A 140 15.94 -7.45 11.17
C ILE A 140 15.50 -6.84 12.51
N ASN A 141 16.05 -7.37 13.60
CA ASN A 141 15.65 -7.04 14.96
C ASN A 141 16.79 -6.37 15.73
N ALA A 142 17.57 -5.54 15.06
CA ALA A 142 18.66 -4.75 15.64
C ALA A 142 18.24 -4.00 16.92
N ALA A 143 17.03 -3.44 16.92
CA ALA A 143 16.43 -2.70 18.02
C ALA A 143 15.58 -3.57 18.98
N PHE A 144 15.79 -4.89 19.01
CA PHE A 144 15.02 -5.79 19.86
C PHE A 144 15.17 -5.43 21.34
N ASP A 145 14.03 -5.12 21.95
CA ASP A 145 13.88 -4.67 23.34
C ASP A 145 13.45 -5.80 24.30
N GLY A 146 13.27 -7.02 23.79
CA GLY A 146 12.72 -8.15 24.54
C GLY A 146 11.22 -8.35 24.38
N GLU A 147 10.50 -7.43 23.73
CA GLU A 147 9.04 -7.46 23.64
C GLU A 147 8.50 -7.52 22.21
N LYS A 148 9.18 -6.89 21.24
CA LYS A 148 8.70 -6.78 19.86
C LYS A 148 9.61 -7.54 18.91
N LEU A 149 9.12 -8.65 18.38
CA LEU A 149 9.85 -9.49 17.44
C LEU A 149 9.24 -9.41 16.04
N ASN A 150 10.04 -9.02 15.06
CA ASN A 150 9.66 -8.98 13.66
C ASN A 150 10.36 -10.09 12.87
N LEU A 151 9.59 -11.05 12.39
CA LEU A 151 10.05 -12.17 11.56
C LEU A 151 9.41 -12.13 10.17
N ARG A 152 8.89 -10.97 9.76
CA ARG A 152 8.24 -10.78 8.47
C ARG A 152 9.19 -11.12 7.32
N SER A 153 8.69 -11.89 6.36
CA SER A 153 9.41 -12.36 5.16
C SER A 153 10.66 -13.19 5.46
N VAL A 154 10.84 -13.67 6.69
CA VAL A 154 11.92 -14.62 7.00
C VAL A 154 11.48 -16.02 6.56
N HIS A 155 11.75 -16.34 5.30
CA HIS A 155 11.40 -17.61 4.69
C HIS A 155 12.07 -18.79 5.39
N GLY A 156 11.37 -19.90 5.55
CA GLY A 156 11.87 -21.08 6.26
C GLY A 156 11.53 -21.13 7.76
N ILE A 157 10.98 -20.07 8.34
CA ILE A 157 10.36 -20.15 9.67
C ILE A 157 9.09 -21.00 9.59
N ARG A 158 9.11 -22.15 10.27
CA ARG A 158 8.01 -23.12 10.37
C ARG A 158 7.77 -23.56 11.80
N ASP A 159 8.85 -23.83 12.52
CA ASP A 159 8.82 -24.24 13.93
C ASP A 159 9.01 -23.01 14.82
N LEU A 160 8.01 -22.76 15.67
CA LEU A 160 7.98 -21.63 16.60
C LEU A 160 8.32 -22.04 18.04
N SER A 161 8.81 -23.26 18.26
CA SER A 161 9.08 -23.81 19.60
C SER A 161 10.00 -22.93 20.45
N ALA A 162 11.02 -22.32 19.84
CA ALA A 162 11.92 -21.36 20.48
C ALA A 162 11.23 -20.11 21.05
N LEU A 163 10.05 -19.73 20.53
CA LEU A 163 9.25 -18.59 21.01
C LEU A 163 8.44 -18.91 22.28
N ARG A 164 8.35 -20.20 22.65
CA ARG A 164 7.57 -20.61 23.81
C ARG A 164 8.08 -19.90 25.06
N ASP A 165 7.14 -19.36 25.84
CA ASP A 165 7.39 -18.63 27.09
C ASP A 165 8.16 -17.29 26.93
N GLU A 166 8.45 -16.85 25.70
CA GLU A 166 9.02 -15.52 25.47
C GLU A 166 8.00 -14.42 25.84
N PRO A 167 8.41 -13.36 26.54
CA PRO A 167 7.52 -12.31 27.06
C PRO A 167 7.07 -11.31 25.97
N LEU A 168 6.95 -11.76 24.72
CA LEU A 168 6.64 -10.90 23.59
C LEU A 168 5.26 -10.26 23.72
N THR A 169 5.19 -8.97 23.39
CA THR A 169 3.94 -8.22 23.27
C THR A 169 3.53 -8.04 21.81
N HIS A 170 4.49 -8.05 20.88
CA HIS A 170 4.24 -7.94 19.44
C HIS A 170 5.05 -9.00 18.68
N LEU A 171 4.37 -9.74 17.81
CA LEU A 171 4.99 -10.75 16.97
C LEU A 171 4.48 -10.61 15.53
N ASP A 172 5.38 -10.36 14.59
CA ASP A 172 5.08 -10.36 13.16
C ASP A 172 5.66 -11.59 12.48
N LEU A 173 4.81 -12.49 11.99
CA LEU A 173 5.16 -13.70 11.23
C LEU A 173 4.69 -13.60 9.78
N SER A 174 4.42 -12.40 9.28
CA SER A 174 3.84 -12.22 7.95
C SER A 174 4.76 -12.76 6.85
N TYR A 175 4.20 -13.37 5.80
CA TYR A 175 4.97 -13.93 4.68
C TYR A 175 6.01 -14.98 5.08
N THR A 176 5.79 -15.69 6.19
CA THR A 176 6.61 -16.85 6.60
C THR A 176 5.94 -18.16 6.18
N ASP A 177 6.65 -19.27 6.33
CA ASP A 177 6.16 -20.62 6.03
C ASP A 177 5.34 -21.23 7.19
N VAL A 178 4.96 -20.43 8.19
CA VAL A 178 4.27 -20.91 9.39
C VAL A 178 2.90 -21.49 9.03
N VAL A 179 2.64 -22.69 9.54
CA VAL A 179 1.33 -23.37 9.48
C VAL A 179 0.83 -23.70 10.88
N ASP A 180 1.75 -24.02 11.80
CA ASP A 180 1.46 -24.45 13.16
C ASP A 180 1.76 -23.35 14.17
N VAL A 181 0.72 -22.84 14.82
CA VAL A 181 0.82 -21.82 15.88
C VAL A 181 0.65 -22.39 17.29
N ARG A 182 0.67 -23.72 17.46
CA ARG A 182 0.64 -24.36 18.80
C ARG A 182 1.71 -23.83 19.76
N PRO A 183 2.96 -23.55 19.34
CA PRO A 183 3.96 -22.98 20.24
C PRO A 183 3.58 -21.62 20.83
N LEU A 184 2.68 -20.87 20.18
CA LEU A 184 2.19 -19.58 20.68
C LEU A 184 1.16 -19.74 21.82
N SER A 185 0.71 -20.97 22.09
CA SER A 185 -0.22 -21.25 23.18
C SER A 185 0.36 -20.80 24.52
N GLY A 186 -0.35 -19.88 25.17
CA GLY A 186 0.03 -19.38 26.50
C GLY A 186 0.90 -18.13 26.49
N MET A 187 1.25 -17.57 25.32
CA MET A 187 1.93 -16.27 25.17
C MET A 187 0.98 -15.10 25.50
N THR A 188 0.39 -15.11 26.69
CA THR A 188 -0.71 -14.23 27.12
C THR A 188 -0.34 -12.74 27.22
N SER A 189 0.95 -12.42 27.13
CA SER A 189 1.46 -11.04 27.01
C SER A 189 1.27 -10.44 25.62
N LEU A 190 0.96 -11.25 24.60
CA LEU A 190 0.76 -10.77 23.22
C LEU A 190 -0.42 -9.80 23.13
N ILE A 191 -0.12 -8.63 22.58
CA ILE A 191 -1.06 -7.54 22.27
C ILE A 191 -1.32 -7.51 20.76
N SER A 192 -0.31 -7.79 19.95
CA SER A 192 -0.40 -7.80 18.49
C SER A 192 0.24 -9.06 17.90
N LEU A 193 -0.50 -9.73 17.01
CA LEU A 193 -0.01 -10.89 16.26
C LEU A 193 -0.37 -10.72 14.79
N SER A 194 0.65 -10.78 13.93
CA SER A 194 0.47 -10.77 12.48
C SER A 194 0.79 -12.14 11.88
N LEU A 195 -0.20 -12.74 11.21
CA LEU A 195 -0.10 -14.00 10.47
C LEU A 195 -0.43 -13.81 8.98
N TYR A 196 -0.32 -12.58 8.49
CA TYR A 196 -0.59 -12.18 7.11
C TYR A 196 0.19 -13.06 6.12
N GLN A 197 -0.48 -13.63 5.10
CA GLN A 197 0.11 -14.53 4.09
C GLN A 197 0.92 -15.67 4.72
N THR A 198 0.31 -16.40 5.65
CA THR A 198 0.84 -17.66 6.22
C THR A 198 -0.09 -18.82 5.93
N GLY A 199 0.36 -20.06 6.14
CA GLY A 199 -0.45 -21.26 5.92
C GLY A 199 -1.38 -21.63 7.08
N VAL A 200 -1.50 -20.78 8.11
CA VAL A 200 -2.29 -21.05 9.32
C VAL A 200 -3.77 -21.26 8.97
N SER A 201 -4.37 -22.28 9.59
CA SER A 201 -5.80 -22.59 9.48
C SER A 201 -6.46 -22.85 10.84
N ASP A 202 -5.73 -23.42 11.80
CA ASP A 202 -6.21 -23.67 13.16
C ASP A 202 -5.84 -22.52 14.10
N LEU A 203 -6.86 -21.84 14.63
CA LEU A 203 -6.71 -20.76 15.60
C LEU A 203 -6.86 -21.22 17.06
N SER A 204 -7.13 -22.51 17.32
CA SER A 204 -7.31 -23.04 18.68
C SER A 204 -6.17 -22.72 19.65
N PRO A 205 -4.88 -22.68 19.23
CA PRO A 205 -3.80 -22.30 20.13
C PRO A 205 -3.87 -20.86 20.63
N LEU A 206 -4.58 -19.98 19.91
CA LEU A 206 -4.69 -18.57 20.24
C LEU A 206 -5.81 -18.28 21.24
N SER A 207 -6.64 -19.28 21.59
CA SER A 207 -7.86 -19.12 22.41
C SER A 207 -7.65 -18.47 23.78
N GLN A 208 -6.45 -18.61 24.36
CA GLN A 208 -6.10 -18.04 25.68
C GLN A 208 -5.43 -16.67 25.61
N LEU A 209 -5.13 -16.15 24.41
CA LEU A 209 -4.45 -14.87 24.21
C LEU A 209 -5.41 -13.68 24.39
N THR A 210 -6.17 -13.68 25.48
CA THR A 210 -7.28 -12.74 25.75
C THR A 210 -6.85 -11.27 25.86
N GLY A 211 -5.55 -10.99 25.99
CA GLY A 211 -4.95 -9.66 25.92
C GLY A 211 -4.78 -9.09 24.51
N LEU A 212 -4.95 -9.93 23.47
CA LEU A 212 -4.72 -9.55 22.08
C LEU A 212 -5.70 -8.45 21.63
N ARG A 213 -5.16 -7.42 20.99
CA ARG A 213 -5.89 -6.26 20.47
C ARG A 213 -5.86 -6.21 18.95
N THR A 214 -4.77 -6.69 18.34
CA THR A 214 -4.60 -6.70 16.89
C THR A 214 -4.28 -8.11 16.42
N LEU A 215 -5.08 -8.62 15.48
CA LEU A 215 -4.86 -9.91 14.84
C LEU A 215 -5.00 -9.76 13.33
N THR A 216 -3.93 -10.05 12.59
CA THR A 216 -3.96 -10.10 11.13
C THR A 216 -3.93 -11.55 10.66
N LEU A 217 -4.88 -11.89 9.78
CA LEU A 217 -5.10 -13.22 9.21
C LEU A 217 -5.34 -13.13 7.69
N TYR A 218 -4.91 -12.04 7.07
CA TYR A 218 -5.04 -11.83 5.63
C TYR A 218 -4.38 -12.97 4.87
N GLY A 219 -5.03 -13.52 3.85
CA GLY A 219 -4.42 -14.56 3.01
C GLY A 219 -4.07 -15.85 3.75
N THR A 220 -4.77 -16.14 4.85
CA THR A 220 -4.65 -17.40 5.60
C THR A 220 -5.74 -18.39 5.21
N ASN A 221 -5.61 -19.64 5.64
CA ASN A 221 -6.57 -20.72 5.36
C ASN A 221 -7.64 -20.89 6.47
N VAL A 222 -7.86 -19.86 7.28
CA VAL A 222 -8.86 -19.87 8.36
C VAL A 222 -10.27 -19.88 7.78
N THR A 223 -11.14 -20.75 8.31
CA THR A 223 -12.54 -20.91 7.87
C THR A 223 -13.57 -20.47 8.91
N SER A 224 -13.20 -20.38 10.19
CA SER A 224 -14.07 -20.01 11.30
C SER A 224 -13.30 -19.30 12.40
N LEU A 225 -14.00 -18.40 13.12
CA LEU A 225 -13.47 -17.64 14.25
C LEU A 225 -13.85 -18.23 15.61
N HIS A 226 -14.57 -19.36 15.65
CA HIS A 226 -15.10 -19.95 16.88
C HIS A 226 -14.01 -20.19 17.95
N ALA A 227 -12.84 -20.66 17.51
CA ALA A 227 -11.69 -20.93 18.37
C ALA A 227 -11.18 -19.70 19.13
N ILE A 228 -11.40 -18.49 18.61
CA ILE A 228 -10.95 -17.23 19.19
C ILE A 228 -12.11 -16.38 19.74
N ALA A 229 -13.29 -16.97 19.96
CA ALA A 229 -14.45 -16.25 20.50
C ALA A 229 -14.21 -15.59 21.87
N ALA A 230 -13.22 -16.07 22.63
CA ALA A 230 -12.82 -15.49 23.92
C ALA A 230 -11.99 -14.19 23.79
N LEU A 231 -11.48 -13.85 22.59
CA LEU A 231 -10.62 -12.68 22.34
C LEU A 231 -11.42 -11.36 22.26
N THR A 232 -12.21 -11.09 23.29
CA THR A 232 -13.16 -9.97 23.35
C THR A 232 -12.52 -8.59 23.42
N ASN A 233 -11.20 -8.51 23.65
CA ASN A 233 -10.42 -7.27 23.65
C ASN A 233 -9.89 -6.85 22.27
N LEU A 234 -10.15 -7.64 21.21
CA LEU A 234 -9.76 -7.30 19.85
C LEU A 234 -10.34 -5.95 19.44
N GLN A 235 -9.46 -5.08 18.94
CA GLN A 235 -9.76 -3.77 18.37
C GLN A 235 -9.60 -3.77 16.86
N GLU A 236 -8.72 -4.63 16.34
CA GLU A 236 -8.40 -4.75 14.93
C GLU A 236 -8.36 -6.22 14.51
N LEU A 237 -9.14 -6.56 13.48
CA LEU A 237 -9.19 -7.90 12.92
C LEU A 237 -9.21 -7.83 11.39
N TYR A 238 -8.18 -8.40 10.76
CA TYR A 238 -8.04 -8.39 9.31
C TYR A 238 -8.09 -9.80 8.76
N LEU A 239 -9.10 -10.11 7.96
CA LEU A 239 -9.41 -11.43 7.42
C LEU A 239 -9.52 -11.43 5.88
N THR A 240 -9.06 -10.37 5.22
CA THR A 240 -9.16 -10.28 3.76
C THR A 240 -8.44 -11.44 3.07
N ASP A 241 -8.99 -11.96 1.98
CA ASP A 241 -8.43 -13.12 1.26
C ASP A 241 -8.30 -14.39 2.13
N SER A 242 -9.13 -14.52 3.17
CA SER A 242 -9.26 -15.78 3.94
C SER A 242 -10.46 -16.60 3.49
N GLN A 243 -10.58 -17.83 4.01
CA GLN A 243 -11.68 -18.75 3.69
C GLN A 243 -12.82 -18.68 4.73
N VAL A 244 -12.91 -17.60 5.50
CA VAL A 244 -13.91 -17.47 6.56
C VAL A 244 -15.33 -17.40 5.97
N SER A 245 -16.21 -18.24 6.50
CA SER A 245 -17.64 -18.28 6.14
C SER A 245 -18.54 -18.00 7.34
N ASP A 246 -18.19 -18.53 8.51
CA ASP A 246 -18.90 -18.32 9.77
C ASP A 246 -18.21 -17.23 10.62
N ILE A 247 -18.89 -16.09 10.74
CA ILE A 247 -18.48 -14.95 11.56
C ILE A 247 -19.36 -14.76 12.80
N SER A 248 -20.17 -15.75 13.21
CA SER A 248 -21.06 -15.65 14.37
C SER A 248 -20.35 -15.20 15.65
N SER A 249 -19.08 -15.58 15.82
CA SER A 249 -18.25 -15.22 16.97
C SER A 249 -17.87 -13.74 17.01
N ILE A 250 -17.95 -13.01 15.88
CA ILE A 250 -17.66 -11.57 15.82
C ILE A 250 -18.57 -10.76 16.75
N ALA A 251 -19.80 -11.21 16.99
CA ALA A 251 -20.73 -10.51 17.90
C ALA A 251 -20.16 -10.31 19.32
N GLY A 252 -19.20 -11.14 19.75
CA GLY A 252 -18.50 -11.01 21.03
C GLY A 252 -17.36 -9.97 21.03
N PHE A 253 -16.85 -9.56 19.87
CA PHE A 253 -15.70 -8.66 19.72
C PHE A 253 -16.12 -7.17 19.80
N THR A 254 -16.81 -6.82 20.88
CA THR A 254 -17.45 -5.49 21.07
C THR A 254 -16.49 -4.30 21.11
N GLN A 255 -15.18 -4.53 21.25
CA GLN A 255 -14.13 -3.51 21.21
C GLN A 255 -13.59 -3.23 19.80
N LEU A 256 -14.05 -3.97 18.79
CA LEU A 256 -13.61 -3.79 17.40
C LEU A 256 -13.87 -2.37 16.92
N LYS A 257 -12.82 -1.80 16.32
CA LYS A 257 -12.83 -0.51 15.62
C LYS A 257 -12.54 -0.72 14.14
N TYR A 258 -11.73 -1.71 13.79
CA TYR A 258 -11.31 -2.02 12.42
C TYR A 258 -11.58 -3.47 12.09
N LEU A 259 -12.37 -3.70 11.04
CA LEU A 259 -12.69 -5.03 10.55
C LEU A 259 -12.58 -5.06 9.02
N SER A 260 -11.84 -6.04 8.51
CA SER A 260 -11.74 -6.30 7.07
C SER A 260 -12.07 -7.76 6.76
N LEU A 261 -13.08 -7.98 5.94
CA LEU A 261 -13.60 -9.29 5.50
C LEU A 261 -13.71 -9.33 3.97
N SER A 262 -12.92 -8.54 3.25
CA SER A 262 -12.93 -8.54 1.79
C SER A 262 -12.48 -9.88 1.22
N ARG A 263 -13.02 -10.31 0.08
CA ARG A 263 -12.61 -11.56 -0.58
C ARG A 263 -12.70 -12.77 0.36
N THR A 264 -13.80 -12.86 1.09
CA THR A 264 -14.15 -14.02 1.94
C THR A 264 -15.39 -14.70 1.36
N ILE A 265 -15.94 -15.69 2.07
CA ILE A 265 -17.14 -16.43 1.65
C ILE A 265 -18.27 -16.30 2.68
N VAL A 266 -18.32 -15.16 3.37
CA VAL A 266 -19.34 -14.86 4.38
C VAL A 266 -20.69 -14.59 3.70
N SER A 267 -21.70 -15.37 4.07
CA SER A 267 -23.06 -15.26 3.54
C SER A 267 -24.04 -14.53 4.47
N ASP A 268 -23.67 -14.29 5.73
CA ASP A 268 -24.50 -13.60 6.72
C ASP A 268 -23.68 -12.57 7.51
N TYR A 269 -24.02 -11.30 7.33
CA TYR A 269 -23.40 -10.17 8.05
C TYR A 269 -24.21 -9.71 9.27
N SER A 270 -25.33 -10.36 9.61
CA SER A 270 -26.13 -10.02 10.78
C SER A 270 -25.34 -10.01 12.10
N PRO A 271 -24.30 -10.84 12.34
CA PRO A 271 -23.47 -10.75 13.54
C PRO A 271 -22.73 -9.42 13.73
N LEU A 272 -22.58 -8.62 12.66
CA LEU A 272 -21.90 -7.32 12.72
C LEU A 272 -22.75 -6.25 13.42
N SER A 273 -24.08 -6.38 13.42
CA SER A 273 -25.02 -5.35 13.90
C SER A 273 -24.77 -4.86 15.34
N GLY A 274 -24.16 -5.69 16.19
CA GLY A 274 -23.83 -5.34 17.57
C GLY A 274 -22.56 -4.49 17.75
N LEU A 275 -21.73 -4.31 16.71
CA LEU A 275 -20.41 -3.69 16.79
C LEU A 275 -20.46 -2.15 16.78
N LYS A 276 -21.07 -1.57 17.80
CA LYS A 276 -21.33 -0.11 17.87
C LYS A 276 -20.09 0.78 17.94
N ASN A 277 -18.91 0.21 18.20
CA ASN A 277 -17.63 0.91 18.22
C ASN A 277 -16.87 0.84 16.89
N LEU A 278 -17.40 0.11 15.91
CA LEU A 278 -16.76 -0.07 14.62
C LEU A 278 -16.69 1.26 13.88
N ARG A 279 -15.48 1.61 13.42
CA ARG A 279 -15.20 2.84 12.66
C ARG A 279 -14.85 2.55 11.22
N TYR A 280 -14.19 1.41 10.98
CA TYR A 280 -13.74 0.99 9.67
C TYR A 280 -14.25 -0.41 9.37
N LEU A 281 -15.02 -0.54 8.29
CA LEU A 281 -15.50 -1.81 7.79
C LEU A 281 -15.26 -1.93 6.28
N ARG A 282 -14.50 -2.95 5.89
CA ARG A 282 -14.26 -3.31 4.50
C ARG A 282 -14.74 -4.73 4.21
N VAL A 283 -15.70 -4.87 3.31
CA VAL A 283 -16.36 -6.13 2.91
C VAL A 283 -16.42 -6.27 1.38
N ASP A 284 -15.45 -5.67 0.67
CA ASP A 284 -15.41 -5.73 -0.79
C ASP A 284 -15.21 -7.14 -1.36
N TYR A 285 -15.60 -7.31 -2.61
CA TYR A 285 -15.32 -8.51 -3.40
C TYR A 285 -15.89 -9.79 -2.76
N ASN A 286 -17.04 -9.65 -2.09
CA ASN A 286 -17.87 -10.74 -1.61
C ASN A 286 -19.15 -10.86 -2.46
N ASP A 287 -19.83 -11.99 -2.35
CA ASP A 287 -21.07 -12.30 -3.10
C ASP A 287 -22.36 -12.05 -2.30
N ASN A 288 -22.23 -11.61 -1.04
CA ASN A 288 -23.37 -11.13 -0.23
C ASN A 288 -23.54 -9.63 -0.45
N PHE A 289 -24.78 -9.16 -0.63
CA PHE A 289 -25.13 -7.75 -0.88
C PHE A 289 -26.11 -7.19 0.16
N ASP A 290 -26.41 -7.93 1.21
CA ASP A 290 -27.24 -7.45 2.31
C ASP A 290 -26.44 -6.49 3.19
N ILE A 291 -26.85 -5.22 3.21
CA ILE A 291 -26.28 -4.17 4.06
C ILE A 291 -27.22 -3.74 5.19
N SER A 292 -28.30 -4.48 5.45
CA SER A 292 -29.27 -4.14 6.51
C SER A 292 -28.61 -4.03 7.89
N PHE A 293 -27.57 -4.82 8.15
CA PHE A 293 -26.77 -4.78 9.37
C PHE A 293 -26.14 -3.40 9.62
N ALA A 294 -25.85 -2.62 8.56
CA ALA A 294 -25.15 -1.36 8.65
C ALA A 294 -25.98 -0.27 9.35
N ALA A 295 -27.31 -0.41 9.40
CA ALA A 295 -28.20 0.57 10.04
C ALA A 295 -27.87 0.82 11.53
N GLU A 296 -27.29 -0.17 12.21
CA GLU A 296 -26.91 -0.08 13.63
C GLU A 296 -25.49 0.47 13.85
N LEU A 297 -24.66 0.54 12.81
CA LEU A 297 -23.22 0.84 12.89
C LEU A 297 -22.91 2.34 12.87
N THR A 298 -23.65 3.13 13.65
CA THR A 298 -23.65 4.61 13.65
C THR A 298 -22.31 5.29 13.99
N SER A 299 -21.29 4.52 14.39
CA SER A 299 -19.92 5.01 14.61
C SER A 299 -19.01 4.88 13.38
N LEU A 300 -19.49 4.30 12.28
CA LEU A 300 -18.69 4.11 11.07
C LEU A 300 -18.24 5.46 10.49
N GLU A 301 -16.94 5.52 10.20
CA GLU A 301 -16.25 6.60 9.52
C GLU A 301 -15.86 6.17 8.10
N THR A 302 -15.59 4.86 7.91
CA THR A 302 -15.30 4.26 6.60
C THR A 302 -16.11 2.99 6.39
N PHE A 303 -16.84 2.94 5.27
CA PHE A 303 -17.55 1.75 4.82
C PHE A 303 -17.26 1.46 3.35
N SER A 304 -16.87 0.22 3.05
CA SER A 304 -16.54 -0.21 1.70
C SER A 304 -17.13 -1.58 1.42
N MET A 305 -17.91 -1.66 0.34
CA MET A 305 -18.53 -2.87 -0.18
C MET A 305 -18.61 -2.80 -1.70
N SER A 306 -17.45 -2.67 -2.34
CA SER A 306 -17.28 -2.63 -3.80
C SER A 306 -17.10 -4.03 -4.37
N ARG A 307 -17.35 -4.20 -5.67
CA ARG A 307 -17.10 -5.45 -6.40
C ARG A 307 -16.01 -5.27 -7.44
N GLN A 308 -15.49 -6.39 -7.94
CA GLN A 308 -14.69 -6.36 -9.16
C GLN A 308 -15.61 -5.96 -10.30
N SER A 309 -15.07 -5.25 -11.29
CA SER A 309 -15.80 -4.99 -12.53
C SER A 309 -16.16 -6.34 -13.15
N THR A 310 -17.45 -6.61 -13.29
CA THR A 310 -17.94 -7.80 -13.96
C THR A 310 -18.44 -7.41 -15.34
N PRO A 311 -18.20 -8.24 -16.39
CA PRO A 311 -18.75 -7.99 -17.71
C PRO A 311 -20.28 -7.78 -17.64
N GLU A 312 -20.82 -6.86 -18.44
CA GLU A 312 -22.26 -6.51 -18.46
C GLU A 312 -23.20 -7.72 -18.64
N THR A 313 -22.68 -8.83 -19.20
CA THR A 313 -23.39 -10.08 -19.41
C THR A 313 -23.63 -10.89 -18.13
N ALA A 314 -22.93 -10.57 -17.03
CA ALA A 314 -23.11 -11.20 -15.74
C ALA A 314 -24.38 -10.66 -15.06
N ARG A 315 -25.46 -11.45 -15.06
CA ARG A 315 -26.71 -11.18 -14.33
C ARG A 315 -26.52 -11.30 -12.81
N VAL A 316 -25.72 -10.44 -12.20
CA VAL A 316 -25.58 -10.36 -10.74
C VAL A 316 -26.30 -9.11 -10.25
N VAL A 317 -27.22 -9.29 -9.29
CA VAL A 317 -27.93 -8.19 -8.65
C VAL A 317 -27.05 -7.71 -7.49
N GLY A 318 -26.37 -6.58 -7.68
CA GLY A 318 -25.65 -5.91 -6.59
C GLY A 318 -26.60 -5.17 -5.64
N ILE A 319 -26.02 -4.37 -4.74
CA ILE A 319 -26.77 -3.48 -3.84
C ILE A 319 -27.56 -2.48 -4.68
N THR A 320 -28.87 -2.38 -4.46
CA THR A 320 -29.74 -1.36 -5.09
C THR A 320 -30.22 -0.33 -4.07
N ASP A 321 -30.71 -0.79 -2.92
CA ASP A 321 -31.20 0.04 -1.83
C ASP A 321 -30.11 0.26 -0.78
N ILE A 322 -29.71 1.52 -0.61
CA ILE A 322 -28.74 1.97 0.40
C ILE A 322 -29.38 2.71 1.58
N SER A 323 -30.70 2.59 1.76
CA SER A 323 -31.45 3.24 2.85
C SER A 323 -30.97 2.85 4.24
N ALA A 324 -30.39 1.66 4.41
CA ALA A 324 -29.75 1.21 5.64
C ALA A 324 -28.62 2.16 6.11
N LEU A 325 -28.00 2.91 5.20
CA LEU A 325 -26.92 3.84 5.55
C LEU A 325 -27.42 5.16 6.16
N ARG A 326 -28.73 5.41 6.20
CA ARG A 326 -29.33 6.70 6.62
C ARG A 326 -28.81 7.23 7.96
N ALA A 327 -28.54 6.35 8.91
CA ALA A 327 -28.10 6.72 10.25
C ALA A 327 -26.57 6.91 10.37
N LEU A 328 -25.79 6.64 9.32
CA LEU A 328 -24.33 6.67 9.33
C LEU A 328 -23.77 8.06 9.08
N THR A 329 -24.22 9.04 9.87
CA THR A 329 -23.91 10.47 9.68
C THR A 329 -22.46 10.84 9.98
N LYS A 330 -21.63 9.89 10.44
CA LYS A 330 -20.20 10.07 10.71
C LYS A 330 -19.29 9.60 9.57
N LEU A 331 -19.87 9.05 8.50
CA LEU A 331 -19.09 8.56 7.36
C LEU A 331 -18.30 9.69 6.73
N ARG A 332 -17.00 9.45 6.56
CA ARG A 332 -16.05 10.25 5.79
C ARG A 332 -15.67 9.58 4.47
N GLN A 333 -15.76 8.25 4.42
CA GLN A 333 -15.45 7.47 3.23
C GLN A 333 -16.50 6.40 2.96
N LEU A 334 -17.04 6.42 1.74
CA LEU A 334 -18.00 5.43 1.26
C LEU A 334 -17.58 4.92 -0.13
N GLU A 335 -17.40 3.60 -0.24
CA GLU A 335 -17.06 2.93 -1.50
C GLU A 335 -18.06 1.82 -1.81
N LEU A 336 -18.89 2.01 -2.84
CA LEU A 336 -19.91 1.06 -3.30
C LEU A 336 -19.82 0.88 -4.83
N SER A 337 -18.60 0.78 -5.37
CA SER A 337 -18.38 0.63 -6.81
C SER A 337 -18.79 -0.75 -7.32
N ASN A 338 -19.23 -0.82 -8.59
CA ASN A 338 -19.68 -2.02 -9.29
C ASN A 338 -20.88 -2.72 -8.62
N GLN A 339 -21.84 -1.93 -8.15
CA GLN A 339 -23.09 -2.41 -7.55
C GLN A 339 -24.27 -2.21 -8.52
N SER A 340 -25.47 -1.96 -8.01
CA SER A 340 -26.64 -1.64 -8.82
C SER A 340 -27.41 -0.44 -8.23
N VAL A 341 -26.68 0.43 -7.51
CA VAL A 341 -27.24 1.60 -6.83
C VAL A 341 -27.74 2.58 -7.89
N ASN A 342 -28.93 3.12 -7.68
CA ASN A 342 -29.55 4.10 -8.58
C ASN A 342 -30.08 5.32 -7.81
N ASP A 343 -30.53 5.14 -6.57
CA ASP A 343 -30.97 6.21 -5.69
C ASP A 343 -29.91 6.46 -4.60
N ILE A 344 -29.31 7.65 -4.64
CA ILE A 344 -28.32 8.10 -3.67
C ILE A 344 -28.83 9.22 -2.76
N SER A 345 -30.15 9.46 -2.72
CA SER A 345 -30.76 10.52 -1.90
C SER A 345 -30.41 10.42 -0.41
N VAL A 346 -30.13 9.21 0.09
CA VAL A 346 -29.69 8.98 1.48
C VAL A 346 -28.39 9.70 1.83
N LEU A 347 -27.52 9.97 0.86
CA LEU A 347 -26.21 10.60 1.07
C LEU A 347 -26.32 12.07 1.53
N GLN A 348 -27.48 12.72 1.34
CA GLN A 348 -27.75 14.06 1.88
C GLN A 348 -27.60 14.13 3.42
N ASN A 349 -27.67 12.99 4.12
CA ASN A 349 -27.48 12.91 5.57
C ASN A 349 -26.01 12.80 6.01
N MET A 350 -25.07 12.80 5.06
CA MET A 350 -23.63 12.60 5.30
C MET A 350 -22.80 13.77 4.72
N PRO A 351 -23.02 15.02 5.18
CA PRO A 351 -22.39 16.21 4.61
C PRO A 351 -20.86 16.23 4.78
N ASP A 352 -20.33 15.46 5.73
CA ASP A 352 -18.90 15.36 6.06
C ASP A 352 -18.16 14.27 5.25
N LEU A 353 -18.80 13.67 4.24
CA LEU A 353 -18.14 12.73 3.33
C LEU A 353 -17.02 13.44 2.56
N GLU A 354 -15.83 12.84 2.61
CA GLU A 354 -14.60 13.32 1.96
C GLU A 354 -14.26 12.51 0.71
N VAL A 355 -14.55 11.20 0.74
CA VAL A 355 -14.26 10.24 -0.32
C VAL A 355 -15.51 9.45 -0.66
N LEU A 356 -15.94 9.53 -1.92
CA LEU A 356 -17.11 8.83 -2.43
C LEU A 356 -16.78 8.11 -3.73
N SER A 357 -16.86 6.77 -3.72
CA SER A 357 -16.68 5.94 -4.90
C SER A 357 -17.96 5.16 -5.22
N LEU A 358 -18.56 5.49 -6.36
CA LEU A 358 -19.83 4.95 -6.85
C LEU A 358 -19.73 4.55 -8.33
N SER A 359 -18.53 4.30 -8.85
CA SER A 359 -18.35 3.93 -10.26
C SER A 359 -19.01 2.58 -10.57
N GLY A 360 -19.49 2.36 -11.80
CA GLY A 360 -20.11 1.09 -12.21
C GLY A 360 -21.46 0.84 -11.53
N ASN A 361 -22.31 1.87 -11.43
CA ASN A 361 -23.65 1.80 -10.86
C ASN A 361 -24.70 2.20 -11.90
N ARG A 362 -25.92 2.56 -11.47
CA ARG A 362 -27.04 2.98 -12.33
C ARG A 362 -27.56 4.36 -11.93
N ILE A 363 -26.65 5.22 -11.49
CA ILE A 363 -26.97 6.55 -10.97
C ILE A 363 -27.15 7.50 -12.14
N SER A 364 -28.22 8.30 -12.11
CA SER A 364 -28.45 9.40 -13.06
C SER A 364 -28.70 10.73 -12.37
N ASP A 365 -29.37 10.71 -11.22
CA ASP A 365 -29.62 11.88 -10.37
C ASP A 365 -28.56 11.97 -9.27
N ILE A 366 -27.72 13.01 -9.35
CA ILE A 366 -26.69 13.31 -8.35
C ILE A 366 -26.99 14.57 -7.52
N THR A 367 -28.25 15.04 -7.49
CA THR A 367 -28.66 16.22 -6.70
C THR A 367 -28.33 16.11 -5.21
N ALA A 368 -28.30 14.88 -4.68
CA ALA A 368 -27.86 14.56 -3.33
C ALA A 368 -26.45 15.08 -2.99
N LEU A 369 -25.59 15.26 -3.99
CA LEU A 369 -24.20 15.67 -3.81
C LEU A 369 -24.02 17.19 -3.64
N SER A 370 -25.05 17.99 -3.92
CA SER A 370 -24.94 19.45 -4.10
C SER A 370 -24.41 20.25 -2.91
N GLN A 371 -24.42 19.68 -1.71
CA GLN A 371 -23.98 20.36 -0.47
C GLN A 371 -22.81 19.63 0.23
N MET A 372 -22.20 18.64 -0.42
CA MET A 372 -21.13 17.82 0.16
C MET A 372 -19.77 18.51 0.04
N ASN A 373 -19.65 19.71 0.62
CA ASN A 373 -18.48 20.60 0.48
C ASN A 373 -17.17 20.03 1.05
N ALA A 374 -17.25 18.96 1.84
CA ALA A 374 -16.10 18.22 2.35
C ALA A 374 -15.51 17.24 1.31
N LEU A 375 -16.21 16.94 0.21
CA LEU A 375 -15.74 16.00 -0.80
C LEU A 375 -14.44 16.50 -1.44
N THR A 376 -13.42 15.64 -1.36
CA THR A 376 -12.12 15.82 -2.02
C THR A 376 -11.94 14.82 -3.16
N ARG A 377 -12.59 13.65 -3.08
CA ARG A 377 -12.52 12.60 -4.10
C ARG A 377 -13.90 12.06 -4.45
N LEU A 378 -14.26 12.14 -5.72
CA LEU A 378 -15.53 11.64 -6.24
C LEU A 378 -15.29 10.82 -7.51
N THR A 379 -15.71 9.55 -7.51
CA THR A 379 -15.70 8.71 -8.72
C THR A 379 -17.11 8.21 -9.03
N LEU A 380 -17.63 8.62 -10.18
CA LEU A 380 -18.96 8.30 -10.70
C LEU A 380 -18.88 7.64 -12.09
N GLY A 381 -17.71 7.16 -12.50
CA GLY A 381 -17.52 6.59 -13.84
C GLY A 381 -18.45 5.39 -14.12
N HIS A 382 -18.78 5.13 -15.38
CA HIS A 382 -19.71 4.08 -15.81
C HIS A 382 -21.04 4.12 -15.05
N ASN A 383 -21.77 5.22 -15.20
CA ASN A 383 -23.12 5.44 -14.68
C ASN A 383 -24.01 6.00 -15.81
N ALA A 384 -25.13 6.63 -15.47
CA ALA A 384 -26.04 7.29 -16.41
C ALA A 384 -26.20 8.79 -16.09
N VAL A 385 -25.14 9.43 -15.58
CA VAL A 385 -25.15 10.85 -15.19
C VAL A 385 -24.97 11.71 -16.45
N SER A 386 -25.88 12.65 -16.68
CA SER A 386 -25.76 13.64 -17.77
C SER A 386 -25.70 15.08 -17.26
N ASP A 387 -26.43 15.38 -16.18
CA ASP A 387 -26.42 16.68 -15.52
C ASP A 387 -25.46 16.68 -14.33
N ILE A 388 -24.35 17.41 -14.47
CA ILE A 388 -23.37 17.60 -13.41
C ILE A 388 -23.46 18.96 -12.70
N SER A 389 -24.53 19.72 -12.91
CA SER A 389 -24.77 20.99 -12.21
C SER A 389 -24.74 20.90 -10.68
N PRO A 390 -25.12 19.76 -10.03
CA PRO A 390 -24.96 19.62 -8.58
C PRO A 390 -23.50 19.71 -8.10
N LEU A 391 -22.52 19.46 -8.96
CA LEU A 391 -21.10 19.51 -8.57
C LEU A 391 -20.53 20.93 -8.52
N ALA A 392 -21.23 21.94 -9.04
CA ALA A 392 -20.68 23.27 -9.35
C ALA A 392 -20.09 24.05 -8.16
N ASN A 393 -20.44 23.68 -6.92
CA ASN A 393 -19.97 24.34 -5.70
C ASN A 393 -19.05 23.46 -4.84
N LEU A 394 -18.67 22.26 -5.31
CA LEU A 394 -17.82 21.33 -4.55
C LEU A 394 -16.34 21.70 -4.69
N THR A 395 -16.00 22.93 -4.31
CA THR A 395 -14.69 23.56 -4.58
C THR A 395 -13.50 22.90 -3.89
N SER A 396 -13.75 21.97 -2.96
CA SER A 396 -12.72 21.14 -2.30
C SER A 396 -12.34 19.90 -3.11
N LEU A 397 -13.04 19.59 -4.22
CA LEU A 397 -12.73 18.43 -5.05
C LEU A 397 -11.33 18.54 -5.66
N GLU A 398 -10.52 17.52 -5.39
CA GLU A 398 -9.18 17.35 -5.95
C GLU A 398 -9.16 16.23 -7.01
N THR A 399 -10.03 15.22 -6.86
CA THR A 399 -10.16 14.09 -7.78
C THR A 399 -11.60 13.95 -8.23
N LEU A 400 -11.83 13.99 -9.54
CA LEU A 400 -13.14 13.75 -10.15
C LEU A 400 -13.03 12.75 -11.31
N GLY A 401 -13.78 11.66 -11.23
CA GLY A 401 -13.94 10.71 -12.33
C GLY A 401 -15.39 10.63 -12.79
N LEU A 402 -15.64 10.98 -14.06
CA LEU A 402 -16.94 10.94 -14.72
C LEU A 402 -16.95 10.05 -15.97
N GLY A 403 -15.85 9.38 -16.30
CA GLY A 403 -15.74 8.64 -17.56
C GLY A 403 -16.83 7.57 -17.76
N GLY A 404 -17.22 7.28 -19.00
CA GLY A 404 -18.32 6.35 -19.31
C GLY A 404 -19.69 6.86 -18.85
N ASN A 405 -19.91 8.17 -18.89
CA ASN A 405 -21.21 8.80 -18.62
C ASN A 405 -21.64 9.68 -19.82
N PRO A 406 -22.94 9.87 -20.05
CA PRO A 406 -23.46 10.76 -21.10
C PRO A 406 -23.36 12.26 -20.72
N VAL A 407 -22.21 12.70 -20.21
CA VAL A 407 -21.94 14.12 -19.89
C VAL A 407 -21.41 14.82 -21.14
N SER A 408 -22.04 15.91 -21.55
CA SER A 408 -21.58 16.74 -22.67
C SER A 408 -21.25 18.18 -22.28
N ASP A 409 -21.84 18.69 -21.19
CA ASP A 409 -21.59 20.03 -20.66
C ASP A 409 -20.79 19.94 -19.37
N ILE A 410 -19.56 20.47 -19.40
CA ILE A 410 -18.67 20.57 -18.24
C ILE A 410 -18.52 21.98 -17.68
N PHE A 411 -19.38 22.93 -18.08
CA PHE A 411 -19.41 24.26 -17.47
C PHE A 411 -19.51 24.25 -15.93
N PRO A 412 -20.24 23.32 -15.29
CA PRO A 412 -20.25 23.20 -13.82
C PRO A 412 -18.86 23.00 -13.20
N LEU A 413 -17.88 22.47 -13.93
CA LEU A 413 -16.52 22.27 -13.43
C LEU A 413 -15.70 23.56 -13.36
N ALA A 414 -16.11 24.64 -14.04
CA ALA A 414 -15.30 25.86 -14.22
C ALA A 414 -14.81 26.53 -12.92
N ARG A 415 -15.46 26.26 -11.79
CA ARG A 415 -15.13 26.82 -10.46
C ARG A 415 -14.41 25.82 -9.55
N LEU A 416 -14.18 24.59 -9.98
CA LEU A 416 -13.54 23.53 -9.20
C LEU A 416 -12.02 23.60 -9.34
N THR A 417 -11.45 24.77 -9.05
CA THR A 417 -10.04 25.09 -9.28
C THR A 417 -9.07 24.28 -8.40
N SER A 418 -9.57 23.53 -7.42
CA SER A 418 -8.77 22.60 -6.60
C SER A 418 -8.49 21.26 -7.28
N LEU A 419 -9.13 20.97 -8.42
CA LEU A 419 -8.96 19.72 -9.15
C LEU A 419 -7.51 19.53 -9.57
N LYS A 420 -6.99 18.33 -9.28
CA LYS A 420 -5.65 17.84 -9.64
C LYS A 420 -5.73 16.67 -10.60
N TRP A 421 -6.76 15.82 -10.46
CA TRP A 421 -6.98 14.65 -11.31
C TRP A 421 -8.40 14.65 -11.85
N LEU A 422 -8.53 14.69 -13.17
CA LEU A 422 -9.81 14.72 -13.88
C LEU A 422 -9.86 13.62 -14.94
N PHE A 423 -10.85 12.72 -14.81
CA PHE A 423 -11.06 11.58 -15.70
C PHE A 423 -12.42 11.73 -16.40
N LEU A 424 -12.39 11.95 -17.71
CA LEU A 424 -13.53 12.24 -18.58
C LEU A 424 -13.57 11.30 -19.80
N ASP A 425 -12.87 10.17 -19.75
CA ASP A 425 -12.84 9.17 -20.81
C ASP A 425 -14.23 8.65 -21.17
N ASP A 426 -14.48 8.28 -22.43
CA ASP A 426 -15.77 7.73 -22.88
C ASP A 426 -16.95 8.66 -22.52
N THR A 427 -16.84 9.94 -22.90
CA THR A 427 -17.88 10.96 -22.72
C THR A 427 -18.06 11.80 -23.99
N PRO A 428 -19.30 12.24 -24.32
CA PRO A 428 -19.56 13.06 -25.51
C PRO A 428 -19.25 14.55 -25.30
N ILE A 429 -18.13 14.88 -24.65
CA ILE A 429 -17.70 16.27 -24.41
C ILE A 429 -16.96 16.79 -25.65
N GLU A 430 -17.41 17.95 -26.14
CA GLU A 430 -16.76 18.67 -27.24
C GLU A 430 -16.03 19.93 -26.75
N ASP A 431 -16.61 20.65 -25.79
CA ASP A 431 -16.10 21.94 -25.30
C ASP A 431 -15.33 21.77 -23.97
N PHE A 432 -14.02 21.97 -24.04
CA PHE A 432 -13.12 21.91 -22.89
C PHE A 432 -12.71 23.29 -22.35
N THR A 433 -13.24 24.38 -22.90
CA THR A 433 -12.95 25.75 -22.42
C THR A 433 -13.32 26.01 -20.95
N PRO A 434 -14.29 25.32 -20.31
CA PRO A 434 -14.49 25.43 -18.87
C PRO A 434 -13.25 25.05 -18.05
N LEU A 435 -12.27 24.36 -18.64
CA LEU A 435 -11.06 23.96 -17.95
C LEU A 435 -9.96 25.05 -17.89
N SER A 436 -10.05 26.15 -18.66
CA SER A 436 -8.95 27.14 -18.81
C SER A 436 -8.38 27.75 -17.52
N ASN A 437 -9.11 27.71 -16.39
CA ASN A 437 -8.64 28.26 -15.10
C ASN A 437 -8.21 27.18 -14.09
N HIS A 438 -8.05 25.93 -14.50
CA HIS A 438 -7.66 24.83 -13.61
C HIS A 438 -6.13 24.78 -13.43
N GLU A 439 -5.59 25.82 -12.79
CA GLU A 439 -4.16 25.97 -12.57
C GLU A 439 -3.56 24.79 -11.78
N ASN A 440 -4.34 24.09 -10.95
CA ASN A 440 -3.86 22.96 -10.14
C ASN A 440 -3.96 21.59 -10.85
N LEU A 441 -4.48 21.54 -12.08
CA LEU A 441 -4.71 20.27 -12.76
C LEU A 441 -3.38 19.62 -13.16
N VAL A 442 -3.12 18.42 -12.64
CA VAL A 442 -1.89 17.66 -12.85
C VAL A 442 -2.08 16.59 -13.92
N GLN A 443 -3.27 15.97 -13.94
CA GLN A 443 -3.60 14.89 -14.87
C GLN A 443 -5.01 15.06 -15.44
N LEU A 444 -5.10 14.91 -16.76
CA LEU A 444 -6.33 14.91 -17.53
C LEU A 444 -6.40 13.66 -18.41
N ILE A 445 -7.49 12.89 -18.28
CA ILE A 445 -7.79 11.75 -19.16
C ILE A 445 -9.07 12.05 -19.93
N VAL A 446 -8.98 12.03 -21.26
CA VAL A 446 -10.04 12.37 -22.23
C VAL A 446 -10.07 11.39 -23.40
N SER A 447 -9.62 10.15 -23.20
CA SER A 447 -9.71 9.11 -24.23
C SER A 447 -11.15 8.86 -24.66
N ASP A 448 -11.39 8.47 -25.91
CA ASP A 448 -12.73 8.17 -26.42
C ASP A 448 -13.72 9.35 -26.23
N THR A 449 -13.23 10.59 -26.43
CA THR A 449 -14.03 11.82 -26.42
C THR A 449 -13.91 12.57 -27.75
N GLU A 450 -14.64 13.67 -27.91
CA GLU A 450 -14.52 14.60 -29.04
C GLU A 450 -13.48 15.71 -28.78
N PHE A 451 -12.53 15.49 -27.87
CA PHE A 451 -11.44 16.42 -27.58
C PHE A 451 -10.59 16.67 -28.83
N ARG A 452 -10.54 17.91 -29.34
CA ARG A 452 -9.77 18.28 -30.56
C ARG A 452 -8.85 19.48 -30.37
N ASP A 453 -9.21 20.38 -29.47
CA ASP A 453 -8.51 21.63 -29.27
C ASP A 453 -7.41 21.50 -28.22
N LEU A 454 -6.18 21.23 -28.67
CA LEU A 454 -5.00 21.16 -27.80
C LEU A 454 -4.56 22.52 -27.27
N SER A 455 -5.11 23.65 -27.74
CA SER A 455 -4.69 24.96 -27.25
C SER A 455 -5.04 25.17 -25.78
N ILE A 456 -6.10 24.52 -25.28
CA ILE A 456 -6.50 24.52 -23.87
C ILE A 456 -5.38 24.02 -22.94
N VAL A 457 -4.51 23.15 -23.43
CA VAL A 457 -3.40 22.60 -22.63
C VAL A 457 -2.41 23.71 -22.25
N SER A 458 -2.26 24.74 -23.08
CA SER A 458 -1.41 25.89 -22.77
C SER A 458 -1.94 26.74 -21.61
N ASP A 459 -3.24 26.65 -21.32
CA ASP A 459 -3.89 27.35 -20.19
C ASP A 459 -3.80 26.54 -18.88
N LEU A 460 -3.21 25.34 -18.90
CA LEU A 460 -3.11 24.42 -17.77
C LEU A 460 -1.65 24.28 -17.31
N PRO A 461 -1.10 25.26 -16.56
CA PRO A 461 0.34 25.39 -16.33
C PRO A 461 0.97 24.24 -15.52
N ASN A 462 0.20 23.51 -14.72
CA ASN A 462 0.68 22.38 -13.93
C ASN A 462 0.33 21.01 -14.54
N LEU A 463 -0.26 20.97 -15.74
CA LEU A 463 -0.62 19.72 -16.38
C LEU A 463 0.65 18.98 -16.80
N SER A 464 0.83 17.79 -16.24
CA SER A 464 2.02 16.95 -16.49
C SER A 464 1.69 15.64 -17.19
N ARG A 465 0.42 15.21 -17.14
CA ARG A 465 -0.06 13.95 -17.73
C ARG A 465 -1.34 14.19 -18.52
N LEU A 466 -1.30 13.92 -19.82
CA LEU A 466 -2.46 13.95 -20.71
C LEU A 466 -2.64 12.57 -21.34
N THR A 467 -3.84 12.02 -21.27
CA THR A 467 -4.20 10.76 -21.93
C THR A 467 -5.40 11.00 -22.84
N MET A 468 -5.25 10.72 -24.13
CA MET A 468 -6.18 11.13 -25.19
C MET A 468 -6.20 10.10 -26.33
N VAL A 469 -6.30 8.82 -25.95
CA VAL A 469 -6.36 7.68 -26.89
C VAL A 469 -7.70 7.70 -27.61
N ASP A 470 -7.71 7.33 -28.89
CA ASP A 470 -8.93 7.27 -29.72
C ASP A 470 -9.72 8.59 -29.76
N THR A 471 -9.00 9.72 -29.79
CA THR A 471 -9.55 11.07 -30.01
C THR A 471 -9.42 11.50 -31.49
N PRO A 472 -10.40 12.20 -32.08
CA PRO A 472 -10.38 12.55 -33.51
C PRO A 472 -9.27 13.55 -33.91
N ASP A 473 -8.65 13.35 -35.08
CA ASP A 473 -7.88 14.35 -35.86
C ASP A 473 -6.93 15.26 -35.04
N GLN A 474 -6.06 14.66 -34.21
CA GLN A 474 -5.12 15.41 -33.39
C GLN A 474 -3.93 15.97 -34.18
N ASP A 475 -3.51 17.20 -33.87
CA ASP A 475 -2.29 17.79 -34.42
C ASP A 475 -1.06 17.13 -33.79
N ILE A 476 -0.47 16.17 -34.52
CA ILE A 476 0.75 15.46 -34.13
C ILE A 476 1.91 16.42 -33.83
N VAL A 477 1.99 17.57 -34.52
CA VAL A 477 3.05 18.56 -34.26
C VAL A 477 2.82 19.25 -32.92
N ALA A 478 1.57 19.55 -32.56
CA ALA A 478 1.23 20.06 -31.24
C ALA A 478 1.53 19.04 -30.14
N ILE A 479 1.18 17.76 -30.34
CA ILE A 479 1.47 16.67 -29.39
C ILE A 479 2.98 16.54 -29.14
N ASN A 480 3.79 16.47 -30.20
CA ASN A 480 5.24 16.34 -30.06
C ASN A 480 5.86 17.51 -29.29
N ARG A 481 5.33 18.74 -29.48
CA ARG A 481 5.77 19.92 -28.74
C ARG A 481 5.48 19.80 -27.25
N LEU A 482 4.28 19.34 -26.88
CA LEU A 482 3.93 19.11 -25.46
C LEU A 482 4.88 18.10 -24.82
N ILE A 483 5.26 17.04 -25.55
CA ILE A 483 6.22 16.03 -25.10
C ILE A 483 7.61 16.65 -24.90
N GLU A 484 8.08 17.47 -25.85
CA GLU A 484 9.35 18.20 -25.74
C GLU A 484 9.38 19.17 -24.55
N GLU A 485 8.23 19.74 -24.20
CA GLU A 485 8.03 20.60 -23.01
C GLU A 485 7.96 19.80 -21.69
N GLY A 486 8.11 18.47 -21.75
CA GLY A 486 8.19 17.57 -20.59
C GLY A 486 6.86 16.97 -20.15
N MET A 487 5.78 17.15 -20.93
CA MET A 487 4.48 16.55 -20.66
C MET A 487 4.48 15.06 -21.02
N HIS A 488 3.95 14.21 -20.12
CA HIS A 488 3.69 12.82 -20.45
C HIS A 488 2.36 12.69 -21.20
N VAL A 489 2.43 12.58 -22.52
CA VAL A 489 1.26 12.38 -23.39
C VAL A 489 1.15 10.92 -23.80
N SER A 490 0.00 10.30 -23.52
CA SER A 490 -0.40 9.01 -24.07
C SER A 490 -1.49 9.26 -25.10
N HIS A 491 -1.18 9.04 -26.38
CA HIS A 491 -2.06 9.27 -27.52
C HIS A 491 -2.18 8.01 -28.36
#